data_AF-A0A2V5JB12-F1
#
_entry.id   AF-A0A2V5JB12-F1
#
_cell.length_a   1.000
_cell.length_b   1.000
_cell.length_c   1.000
_cell.angle_alpha   90.00
_cell.angle_beta   90.00
_cell.angle_gamma   90.00
#
_symmetry.space_group_name_H-M   'P 1'
#
loop_
_entity.id
_entity.type
_entity.pdbx_description
1 polymer ?
#
loop_
_entity_poly.entity_id
_entity_poly.type
_entity_poly.pdbx_seq_one_letter_code
_entity_poly.pdbx_strand_id
1 'polypeptide(L)'
;MALFSKRRETVDQVIDRLVTQHRTDMLEQELQKFDPSRLQDKEKQTWHFYWGVAAFRRGDRPEAFRRFTEAYSACPASDEIRFSLAQEYGVRGNPDKMIDLFRGCQFPKISSRHLLTASRYCYLWQRIDDAVHFLSSIF
;
A
#
# COMPACT_ATOMS: atom_id res chain seq x y z
N MET A 1 -20.31 34.67 19.44
CA MET A 1 -19.44 34.44 18.27
C MET A 1 -18.65 33.15 18.47
N ALA A 2 -19.19 32.02 18.03
CA ALA A 2 -18.52 30.73 18.16
C ALA A 2 -17.52 30.55 17.01
N LEU A 3 -16.23 30.80 17.27
CA LEU A 3 -15.12 30.35 16.43
C LEU A 3 -14.99 28.82 16.57
N PHE A 4 -15.89 28.08 15.93
CA PHE A 4 -15.62 26.68 15.62
C PHE A 4 -14.53 26.67 14.55
N SER A 5 -13.27 26.68 14.99
CA SER A 5 -12.16 26.23 14.15
C SER A 5 -12.50 24.82 13.69
N LYS A 6 -12.93 24.69 12.43
CA LYS A 6 -13.31 23.40 11.83
C LYS A 6 -12.04 22.56 11.84
N ARG A 7 -11.89 21.68 12.84
CA ARG A 7 -10.74 20.78 12.97
C ARG A 7 -10.63 20.05 11.63
N ARG A 8 -9.52 20.25 10.92
CA ARG A 8 -9.29 19.57 9.64
C ARG A 8 -9.33 18.07 9.90
N GLU A 9 -10.10 17.34 9.09
CA GLU A 9 -10.11 15.88 9.12
C GLU A 9 -8.69 15.36 8.86
N THR A 10 -8.30 14.29 9.56
CA THR A 10 -7.03 13.60 9.29
C THR A 10 -7.16 12.78 8.01
N VAL A 11 -6.03 12.38 7.42
CA VAL A 11 -6.01 11.49 6.25
C VAL A 11 -6.78 10.21 6.56
N ASP A 12 -6.52 9.58 7.70
CA ASP A 12 -7.22 8.35 8.13
C ASP A 12 -8.75 8.54 8.15
N GLN A 13 -9.25 9.65 8.71
CA GLN A 13 -10.68 9.95 8.76
C GLN A 13 -11.29 10.12 7.38
N VAL A 14 -10.58 10.77 6.47
CA VAL A 14 -11.01 10.92 5.07
C VAL A 14 -11.08 9.57 4.38
N ILE A 15 -10.06 8.71 4.56
CA ILE A 15 -10.04 7.37 3.99
C ILE A 15 -11.21 6.53 4.51
N ASP A 16 -11.40 6.47 5.83
CA ASP A 16 -12.47 5.69 6.46
C ASP A 16 -13.84 6.14 5.94
N ARG A 17 -14.07 7.46 5.89
CA ARG A 17 -15.30 8.05 5.34
C ARG A 17 -15.54 7.61 3.89
N LEU A 18 -14.52 7.69 3.04
CA LEU A 18 -14.65 7.33 1.62
C LEU A 18 -14.89 5.83 1.43
N VAL A 19 -14.26 4.98 2.24
CA VAL A 19 -14.48 3.53 2.22
C VAL A 19 -15.91 3.20 2.64
N THR A 20 -16.40 3.77 3.74
CA THR A 20 -17.79 3.58 4.22
C THR A 20 -18.82 4.06 3.21
N GLN A 21 -18.54 5.15 2.50
CA GLN A 21 -19.43 5.70 1.47
C GLN A 21 -19.31 4.98 0.12
N HIS A 22 -18.41 4.00 -0.01
CA HIS A 22 -18.05 3.37 -1.29
C HIS A 22 -17.58 4.37 -2.36
N ARG A 23 -17.05 5.53 -1.95
CA ARG A 23 -16.58 6.62 -2.81
C ARG A 23 -15.08 6.59 -3.04
N THR A 24 -14.55 5.40 -3.35
CA THR A 24 -13.11 5.23 -3.55
C THR A 24 -12.59 5.90 -4.84
N ASP A 25 -13.49 6.31 -5.74
CA ASP A 25 -13.24 7.20 -6.88
C ASP A 25 -12.74 8.58 -6.44
N MET A 26 -13.15 9.05 -5.26
CA MET A 26 -12.81 10.38 -4.74
C MET A 26 -11.48 10.41 -3.96
N LEU A 27 -10.83 9.26 -3.76
CA LEU A 27 -9.60 9.15 -2.96
C LEU A 27 -8.53 10.14 -3.41
N GLU A 28 -8.27 10.21 -4.71
CA GLU A 28 -7.24 11.07 -5.27
C GLU A 28 -7.52 12.56 -5.00
N GLN A 29 -8.75 13.00 -5.26
CA GLN A 29 -9.17 14.39 -5.08
C GLN A 29 -9.10 14.81 -3.60
N GLU A 30 -9.52 13.93 -2.68
CA GLU A 30 -9.47 14.24 -1.25
C GLU A 30 -8.04 14.24 -0.71
N LEU A 31 -7.19 13.30 -1.16
CA LEU A 31 -5.77 13.24 -0.77
C LEU A 31 -4.97 14.46 -1.23
N GLN A 32 -5.30 15.06 -2.37
CA GLN A 32 -4.66 16.28 -2.88
C GLN A 32 -4.82 17.49 -1.95
N LYS A 33 -5.80 17.47 -1.03
CA LYS A 33 -6.01 18.56 -0.06
C LYS A 33 -4.98 18.54 1.08
N PHE A 34 -4.21 17.47 1.19
CA PHE A 34 -3.18 17.30 2.20
C PHE A 34 -1.80 17.58 1.60
N ASP A 35 -0.93 18.20 2.39
CA ASP A 35 0.48 18.38 2.07
C ASP A 35 1.27 17.28 2.80
N PRO A 36 1.82 16.28 2.09
CA PRO A 36 2.51 15.14 2.73
C PRO A 36 3.77 15.53 3.51
N SER A 37 4.33 16.72 3.27
CA SER A 37 5.47 17.24 4.04
C SER A 37 5.10 17.67 5.46
N ARG A 38 3.81 17.92 5.72
CA ARG A 38 3.27 18.38 7.01
C ARG A 38 2.63 17.26 7.82
N LEU A 39 2.49 16.08 7.25
CA LEU A 39 1.89 14.91 7.90
C LEU A 39 2.90 14.26 8.84
N GLN A 40 2.39 13.73 9.96
CA GLN A 40 3.18 12.94 10.91
C GLN A 40 3.28 11.49 10.43
N ASP A 41 4.29 10.74 10.91
CA ASP A 41 4.71 9.45 10.34
C ASP A 41 3.57 8.50 9.94
N LYS A 42 2.64 8.20 10.86
CA LYS A 42 1.52 7.30 10.58
C LYS A 42 0.58 7.86 9.51
N GLU A 43 0.21 9.13 9.61
CA GLU A 43 -0.70 9.78 8.67
C GLU A 43 -0.05 9.94 7.28
N LYS A 44 1.26 10.21 7.26
CA LYS A 44 2.08 10.28 6.05
C LYS A 44 2.14 8.92 5.35
N GLN A 45 2.30 7.83 6.11
CA GLN A 45 2.24 6.46 5.59
C GLN A 45 0.87 6.18 4.96
N THR A 46 -0.23 6.47 5.67
CA THR A 46 -1.59 6.32 5.13
C THR A 46 -1.74 7.11 3.82
N TRP A 47 -1.33 8.37 3.81
CA TRP A 47 -1.42 9.23 2.62
C TRP A 47 -0.69 8.62 1.43
N HIS A 48 0.59 8.25 1.61
CA HIS A 48 1.40 7.68 0.53
C HIS A 48 0.85 6.34 0.03
N PHE A 49 0.35 5.49 0.93
CA PHE A 49 -0.26 4.22 0.56
C PHE A 49 -1.52 4.45 -0.30
N TYR A 50 -2.47 5.26 0.19
CA TYR A 50 -3.73 5.49 -0.53
C TYR A 50 -3.56 6.35 -1.78
N TRP A 51 -2.50 7.16 -1.87
CA TRP A 51 -2.12 7.87 -3.09
C TRP A 51 -1.79 6.89 -4.23
N GLY A 52 -1.04 5.82 -3.93
CA GLY A 52 -0.79 4.72 -4.86
C GLY A 52 -2.05 3.89 -5.17
N VAL A 53 -2.86 3.57 -4.15
CA VAL A 53 -4.13 2.84 -4.32
C VAL A 53 -5.09 3.59 -5.25
N ALA A 54 -5.15 4.92 -5.18
CA ALA A 54 -6.01 5.71 -6.06
C ALA A 54 -5.64 5.52 -7.54
N ALA A 55 -4.35 5.58 -7.87
CA ALA A 55 -3.85 5.31 -9.23
C ALA A 55 -4.13 3.85 -9.67
N PHE A 56 -3.93 2.89 -8.77
CA PHE A 56 -4.25 1.48 -9.01
C PHE A 56 -5.74 1.28 -9.34
N ARG A 57 -6.64 1.90 -8.55
CA ARG A 57 -8.10 1.74 -8.70
C ARG A 57 -8.63 2.33 -9.99
N ARG A 58 -8.01 3.40 -10.51
CA ARG A 58 -8.35 3.95 -11.84
C ARG A 58 -7.72 3.18 -13.01
N GLY A 59 -7.02 2.08 -12.74
CA GLY A 59 -6.41 1.22 -13.76
C GLY A 59 -5.07 1.72 -14.31
N ASP A 60 -4.56 2.85 -13.80
CA ASP A 60 -3.29 3.42 -14.24
C ASP A 60 -2.11 2.74 -13.53
N ARG A 61 -1.72 1.57 -14.03
CA ARG A 61 -0.59 0.76 -13.53
C ARG A 61 0.77 1.46 -13.63
N PRO A 62 1.08 2.21 -14.70
CA PRO A 62 2.27 3.06 -14.74
C PRO A 62 2.37 4.00 -13.55
N GLU A 63 1.30 4.76 -13.28
CA GLU A 63 1.28 5.72 -12.19
C GLU A 63 1.24 5.05 -10.82
N ALA A 64 0.49 3.97 -10.65
CA ALA A 64 0.43 3.23 -9.39
C ALA A 64 1.82 2.79 -8.95
N PHE A 65 2.60 2.21 -9.86
CA PHE A 65 3.98 1.83 -9.58
C PHE A 65 4.87 3.02 -9.22
N ARG A 66 4.76 4.14 -9.94
CA ARG A 66 5.52 5.36 -9.63
C ARG A 66 5.20 5.83 -8.22
N ARG A 67 3.92 5.92 -7.87
CA ARG A 67 3.45 6.35 -6.55
C ARG A 67 3.84 5.39 -5.44
N PHE A 68 3.77 4.08 -5.65
CA PHE A 68 4.23 3.10 -4.67
C PHE A 68 5.75 3.12 -4.50
N THR A 69 6.51 3.42 -5.55
CA THR A 69 7.97 3.61 -5.47
C THR A 69 8.32 4.85 -4.63
N GLU A 70 7.62 5.95 -4.84
CA GLU A 70 7.75 7.17 -4.04
C GLU A 70 7.33 6.94 -2.59
N ALA A 71 6.19 6.26 -2.40
CA ALA A 71 5.70 5.87 -1.09
C ALA A 71 6.74 5.02 -0.32
N TYR A 72 7.35 4.04 -0.99
CA TYR A 72 8.37 3.19 -0.36
C TYR A 72 9.63 3.98 0.00
N SER A 73 10.01 4.95 -0.83
CA SER A 73 11.15 5.84 -0.57
C SER A 73 10.88 6.77 0.62
N ALA A 74 9.65 7.30 0.73
CA ALA A 74 9.24 8.19 1.82
C ALA A 74 8.95 7.46 3.13
N CYS A 75 8.49 6.21 3.03
CA CYS A 75 8.01 5.41 4.16
C CYS A 75 8.54 3.95 4.09
N PRO A 76 9.87 3.75 4.16
CA PRO A 76 10.48 2.43 3.94
C PRO A 76 10.10 1.38 4.99
N ALA A 77 9.58 1.81 6.15
CA ALA A 77 9.16 0.93 7.24
C ALA A 77 7.73 0.36 7.09
N SER A 78 6.91 0.90 6.17
CA SER A 78 5.52 0.42 5.99
C SER A 78 5.50 -0.90 5.23
N ASP A 79 5.01 -1.93 5.90
CA ASP A 79 4.80 -3.25 5.30
C ASP A 79 3.70 -3.21 4.22
N GLU A 80 2.64 -2.40 4.36
CA GLU A 80 1.60 -2.28 3.33
C GLU A 80 2.14 -1.66 2.03
N ILE A 81 2.93 -0.60 2.14
CA ILE A 81 3.56 0.04 0.98
C ILE A 81 4.55 -0.92 0.31
N ARG A 82 5.41 -1.58 1.11
CA ARG A 82 6.37 -2.57 0.60
C ARG A 82 5.65 -3.70 -0.13
N PHE A 83 4.57 -4.22 0.46
CA PHE A 83 3.77 -5.29 -0.13
C PHE A 83 3.05 -4.86 -1.41
N SER A 84 2.48 -3.67 -1.47
CA SER A 84 1.87 -3.13 -2.69
C SER A 84 2.91 -2.94 -3.80
N LEU A 85 4.09 -2.40 -3.49
CA LEU A 85 5.16 -2.25 -4.47
C LEU A 85 5.65 -3.62 -4.99
N ALA A 86 5.74 -4.63 -4.13
CA ALA A 86 6.09 -6.00 -4.53
C ALA A 86 5.11 -6.55 -5.57
N GLN A 87 3.80 -6.41 -5.33
CA GLN A 87 2.77 -6.84 -6.29
C GLN A 87 2.93 -6.15 -7.65
N GLU A 88 3.23 -4.84 -7.67
CA GLU A 88 3.44 -4.12 -8.93
C GLU A 88 4.70 -4.59 -9.66
N TYR A 89 5.79 -4.96 -8.96
CA TYR A 89 6.94 -5.61 -9.59
C TYR A 89 6.58 -6.99 -10.18
N GLY A 90 5.72 -7.75 -9.49
CA GLY A 90 5.21 -9.02 -9.98
C GLY A 90 4.40 -8.89 -11.27
N VAL A 91 3.53 -7.89 -11.37
CA VAL A 91 2.76 -7.60 -12.59
C VAL A 91 3.67 -7.17 -13.75
N ARG A 92 4.78 -6.50 -13.45
CA ARG A 92 5.75 -5.99 -14.44
C ARG A 92 6.77 -7.02 -14.92
N GLY A 93 6.68 -8.25 -14.46
CA GLY A 93 7.64 -9.28 -14.85
C GLY A 93 8.99 -9.21 -14.17
N ASN A 94 9.05 -8.64 -12.96
CA ASN A 94 10.26 -8.62 -12.14
C ASN A 94 10.06 -9.45 -10.86
N PRO A 95 10.09 -10.79 -10.97
CA PRO A 95 9.85 -11.68 -9.83
C PRO A 95 10.94 -11.57 -8.75
N ASP A 96 12.19 -11.27 -9.12
CA ASP A 96 13.28 -11.14 -8.14
C ASP A 96 13.04 -9.97 -7.19
N LYS A 97 12.78 -8.77 -7.73
CA LYS A 97 12.44 -7.60 -6.90
C LYS A 97 11.15 -7.79 -6.12
N MET A 98 10.16 -8.45 -6.72
CA MET A 98 8.91 -8.79 -6.03
C MET A 98 9.18 -9.64 -4.79
N ILE A 99 9.98 -10.72 -4.93
CA ILE A 99 10.30 -11.64 -3.84
C ILE A 99 11.11 -10.93 -2.75
N ASP A 100 12.12 -10.15 -3.13
CA ASP A 100 12.94 -9.39 -2.18
C ASP A 100 12.07 -8.46 -1.32
N LEU A 101 11.12 -7.76 -1.94
CA LEU A 101 10.19 -6.89 -1.22
C LEU A 101 9.22 -7.69 -0.33
N PHE A 102 8.67 -8.81 -0.80
CA PHE A 102 7.80 -9.66 0.03
C PHE A 102 8.53 -10.22 1.25
N ARG A 103 9.78 -10.67 1.10
CA ARG A 103 10.62 -11.16 2.21
C ARG A 103 10.90 -10.07 3.25
N GLY A 104 10.90 -8.80 2.83
CA GLY A 104 11.02 -7.66 3.74
C GLY A 104 9.79 -7.48 4.64
N CYS A 105 8.63 -8.04 4.30
CA CYS A 105 7.41 -7.94 5.10
C CYS A 105 7.35 -9.06 6.14
N GLN A 106 7.10 -8.71 7.41
CA GLN A 106 7.20 -9.67 8.53
C GLN A 106 5.84 -10.04 9.11
N PHE A 107 5.61 -11.33 9.34
CA PHE A 107 4.50 -11.79 10.19
C PHE A 107 4.89 -11.64 11.69
N PRO A 108 3.98 -11.22 12.59
CA PRO A 108 2.54 -10.97 12.37
C PRO A 108 2.18 -9.51 12.01
N LYS A 109 3.14 -8.65 11.64
CA LYS A 109 2.83 -7.27 11.19
C LYS A 109 1.97 -7.28 9.94
N ILE A 110 2.25 -8.19 9.01
CA ILE A 110 1.34 -8.56 7.93
C ILE A 110 0.48 -9.76 8.32
N SER A 111 -0.75 -9.79 7.80
CA SER A 111 -1.67 -10.90 8.05
C SER A 111 -1.31 -12.16 7.26
N SER A 112 -1.79 -13.33 7.69
CA SER A 112 -1.64 -14.59 6.95
C SER A 112 -2.18 -14.50 5.52
N ARG A 113 -3.18 -13.64 5.26
CA ARG A 113 -3.68 -13.35 3.90
C ARG A 113 -2.58 -12.75 3.00
N HIS A 114 -1.73 -11.89 3.54
CA HIS A 114 -0.60 -11.33 2.79
C HIS A 114 0.41 -12.43 2.45
N LEU A 115 0.74 -13.30 3.40
CA LEU A 115 1.64 -14.43 3.16
C LEU A 115 1.08 -15.41 2.11
N LEU A 116 -0.21 -15.77 2.19
CA LEU A 116 -0.88 -16.57 1.16
C LEU A 116 -0.85 -15.88 -0.22
N THR A 117 -1.00 -14.56 -0.24
CA THR A 117 -0.91 -13.77 -1.48
C THR A 117 0.52 -13.79 -2.04
N ALA A 118 1.54 -13.56 -1.20
CA ALA A 118 2.94 -13.65 -1.60
C ALA A 118 3.30 -15.03 -2.15
N SER A 119 2.85 -16.10 -1.47
CA SER A 119 3.01 -17.48 -1.94
C SER A 119 2.39 -17.69 -3.32
N ARG A 120 1.14 -17.22 -3.52
CA ARG A 120 0.47 -17.29 -4.83
C ARG A 120 1.25 -16.55 -5.93
N TYR A 121 1.78 -15.35 -5.65
CA TYR A 121 2.60 -14.62 -6.62
C TYR A 121 3.88 -15.38 -6.98
N CYS A 122 4.57 -15.96 -5.98
CA CYS A 122 5.75 -16.77 -6.23
C CYS A 122 5.42 -18.01 -7.09
N TYR A 123 4.31 -18.68 -6.82
CA TYR A 123 3.83 -19.80 -7.63
C TYR A 123 3.58 -19.39 -9.10
N LEU A 124 2.92 -18.25 -9.33
CA LEU A 124 2.65 -17.74 -10.69
C LEU A 124 3.92 -17.45 -11.48
N TRP A 125 5.03 -17.15 -10.80
CA TRP A 125 6.35 -16.95 -11.37
C TRP A 125 7.23 -18.21 -11.36
N GLN A 126 6.66 -19.38 -11.05
CA GLN A 126 7.37 -20.67 -10.94
C GLN A 126 8.47 -20.68 -9.87
N ARG A 127 8.38 -19.81 -8.88
CA ARG A 127 9.29 -19.70 -7.74
C ARG A 127 8.77 -20.54 -6.59
N ILE A 128 8.81 -21.85 -6.77
CA ILE A 128 8.11 -22.81 -5.90
C ILE A 128 8.72 -22.83 -4.49
N ASP A 129 10.03 -22.80 -4.35
CA ASP A 129 10.70 -22.77 -3.04
C ASP A 129 10.32 -21.52 -2.24
N ASP A 130 10.30 -20.36 -2.91
CA ASP A 130 9.83 -19.10 -2.33
C ASP A 130 8.35 -19.17 -1.92
N ALA A 131 7.51 -19.80 -2.76
CA ALA A 131 6.09 -19.99 -2.47
C ALA A 131 5.88 -20.84 -1.20
N VAL A 132 6.63 -21.93 -1.05
CA VAL A 132 6.57 -22.81 0.13
C VAL A 132 7.09 -22.09 1.37
N HIS A 133 8.17 -21.31 1.25
CA HIS A 133 8.72 -20.53 2.36
C HIS A 133 7.69 -19.57 3.01
N PHE A 134 6.88 -18.88 2.20
CA PHE A 134 5.85 -18.00 2.74
C PHE A 134 4.69 -18.77 3.42
N LEU A 135 4.42 -20.02 3.02
CA LEU A 135 3.41 -20.87 3.66
C LEU A 135 3.89 -21.42 4.99
N SER A 136 5.16 -21.83 5.10
CA SER A 136 5.73 -22.36 6.35
C SER A 136 5.81 -21.34 7.48
N SER A 137 5.59 -20.05 7.19
CA SER A 137 5.49 -19.01 8.21
C SER A 137 4.10 -18.93 8.85
N ILE A 138 3.12 -19.65 8.32
CA ILE A 138 1.71 -19.67 8.79
C ILE A 138 1.38 -20.96 9.55
N PHE A 139 2.00 -22.08 9.18
CA PHE A 139 1.76 -23.42 9.71
C PHE A 139 2.95 -23.91 10.53
#